data_AF-A0A524Q0Z5-F1
#
_entry.id   AF-A0A524Q0Z5-F1
#
_cell.length_a   1.000
_cell.length_b   1.000
_cell.length_c   1.000
_cell.angle_alpha   90.00
_cell.angle_beta   90.00
_cell.angle_gamma   90.00
#
_symmetry.space_group_name_H-M   'P 1'
#
loop_
_entity.id
_entity.type
_entity.pdbx_description
1 polymer ?
#
loop_
_entity_poly.entity_id
_entity_poly.type
_entity_poly.pdbx_seq_one_letter_code
_entity_poly.pdbx_strand_id
1 'polypeptide(L)' 'MSRLILWSYDASPFTQKALRMLGLKGPEWGWVETPMMPPKDELLALTGGYR' A
#
# COMPACT_ATOMS: atom_id res chain seq x y z
N MET A 1 18.97 4.37 -0.36
CA MET A 1 17.67 4.54 -1.07
C MET A 1 16.63 3.63 -0.42
N SER A 2 15.95 4.10 0.64
CA SER A 2 14.89 3.33 1.32
C SER A 2 13.72 4.26 1.66
N ARG A 3 12.93 4.60 0.64
CA ARG A 3 11.68 5.37 0.83
C ARG A 3 10.55 4.38 1.16
N LEU A 4 9.71 4.73 2.12
CA LEU A 4 8.51 3.94 2.42
C LEU A 4 7.49 4.07 1.28
N ILE A 5 6.92 2.95 0.83
CA ILE A 5 5.89 2.92 -0.19
C ILE A 5 4.69 2.14 0.36
N LEU A 6 3.51 2.75 0.31
CA LEU A 6 2.25 2.11 0.66
C LEU A 6 1.55 1.68 -0.63
N TRP A 7 1.41 0.37 -0.82
CA TRP A 7 0.59 -0.24 -1.86
C TRP A 7 -0.80 -0.54 -1.29
N SER A 8 -1.83 0.17 -1.74
CA SER A 8 -3.17 0.01 -1.19
C SER A 8 -4.28 0.58 -2.09
N TYR A 9 -5.55 0.41 -1.71
CA TYR A 9 -6.70 1.05 -2.38
C TYR A 9 -7.57 1.79 -1.35
N ASP A 10 -8.26 2.85 -1.78
CA ASP A 10 -8.91 3.80 -0.87
C ASP A 10 -10.01 3.17 -0.01
N ALA A 11 -10.86 2.34 -0.61
CA ALA A 11 -11.99 1.70 0.06
C ALA A 11 -11.60 0.66 1.13
N SER A 12 -10.31 0.33 1.28
CA SER A 12 -9.88 -0.64 2.29
C SER A 12 -9.86 -0.01 3.69
N PRO A 13 -10.52 -0.62 4.70
CA PRO A 13 -10.40 -0.16 6.08
C PRO A 13 -8.95 -0.27 6.61
N PHE A 14 -8.15 -1.17 6.05
CA PHE A 14 -6.73 -1.32 6.41
C PHE A 14 -5.86 -0.20 5.83
N THR A 15 -6.22 0.38 4.68
CA THR A 15 -5.57 1.58 4.14
C THR A 15 -5.68 2.72 5.14
N GLN A 16 -6.88 2.98 5.67
CA GLN A 16 -7.10 4.06 6.63
C GLN A 16 -6.26 3.89 7.90
N LYS A 17 -6.11 2.65 8.39
CA LYS A 17 -5.20 2.35 9.51
C LYS A 17 -3.75 2.68 9.17
N ALA A 18 -3.26 2.26 8.01
CA ALA A 18 -1.90 2.55 7.56
C ALA A 18 -1.65 4.05 7.41
N LEU A 19 -2.57 4.79 6.79
CA LEU A 19 -2.51 6.24 6.63
C LEU A 19 -2.46 6.95 7.98
N ARG A 20 -3.25 6.51 8.98
CA ARG A 20 -3.18 7.07 10.35
C ARG A 20 -1.82 6.84 10.98
N MET A 21 -1.23 5.64 10.84
CA MET A 21 0.11 5.37 11.36
C MET A 21 1.18 6.22 10.68
N LEU A 22 1.11 6.38 9.35
CA LEU A 22 2.03 7.23 8.59
C LEU A 22 1.87 8.71 8.97
N GLY A 23 0.64 9.20 9.11
CA GLY A 23 0.37 10.56 9.58
C GLY A 23 0.88 10.82 11.00
N LEU A 24 0.75 9.84 11.91
CA LEU A 24 1.25 9.94 13.28
C LEU A 24 2.79 9.93 13.36
N LYS A 25 3.45 9.18 12.48
CA LYS A 25 4.92 9.07 12.47
C LYS A 25 5.61 10.12 11.61
N GLY A 26 4.90 10.71 10.65
CA GLY A 26 5.40 11.75 9.75
C GLY A 26 6.63 11.40 8.90
N PRO A 27 6.92 10.14 8.52
CA PRO A 27 8.03 9.90 7.60
C PRO A 27 7.68 10.41 6.20
N GLU A 28 8.68 10.61 5.35
CA GLU A 28 8.43 10.71 3.91
C GLU A 28 8.04 9.34 3.35
N TRP A 29 6.94 9.30 2.59
CA TRP A 29 6.44 8.07 1.97
C TRP A 29 5.79 8.36 0.61
N GLY A 30 5.52 7.31 -0.16
CA GLY A 30 4.79 7.39 -1.43
C GLY A 30 3.61 6.41 -1.44
N TRP A 31 2.57 6.74 -2.21
CA TRP A 31 1.39 5.89 -2.38
C TRP A 31 1.37 5.28 -3.79
N VAL A 32 1.07 3.99 -3.88
CA VAL A 32 0.77 3.30 -5.12
C VAL A 32 -0.62 2.69 -4.98
N GLU A 33 -1.53 3.10 -5.85
CA GLU A 33 -2.88 2.56 -5.87
C GLU A 33 -2.89 1.15 -6.47
N THR A 34 -3.50 0.19 -5.76
CA THR A 34 -3.62 -1.20 -6.22
C THR A 34 -5.05 -1.53 -6.63
N PRO A 35 -5.28 -2.45 -7.56
CA PRO A 35 -6.63 -2.95 -7.84
C PRO A 35 -7.26 -3.56 -6.58
N MET A 36 -8.56 -3.31 -6.37
CA MET A 36 -9.31 -3.94 -5.28
C MET A 36 -9.55 -5.43 -5.54
N MET A 37 -9.83 -5.79 -6.79
CA MET A 37 -10.10 -7.15 -7.25
C MET A 37 -8.96 -7.66 -8.15
N PRO A 38 -8.74 -8.99 -8.25
CA PRO A 38 -7.77 -9.54 -9.19
C PRO A 38 -8.14 -9.20 -10.65
N PRO A 39 -7.15 -9.12 -11.56
CA PRO A 39 -5.72 -9.41 -11.36
C PRO A 39 -4.94 -8.27 -10.68
N LYS A 40 -3.88 -8.61 -9.94
CA LYS A 40 -2.97 -7.67 -9.27
C LYS A 40 -1.51 -7.98 -9.63
N ASP A 41 -1.19 -7.97 -10.92
CA ASP A 41 0.06 -8.53 -11.45
C ASP A 41 1.32 -7.86 -10.87
N GLU A 42 1.28 -6.54 -10.66
CA GLU A 42 2.37 -5.80 -10.02
C GLU A 42 2.57 -6.23 -8.55
N LEU A 43 1.47 -6.39 -7.80
CA LEU A 43 1.54 -6.84 -6.42
C LEU A 43 2.03 -8.29 -6.34
N LEU A 44 1.57 -9.16 -7.25
CA LEU A 44 2.05 -10.54 -7.37
C LEU A 44 3.56 -10.61 -7.61
N ALA A 45 4.09 -9.75 -8.49
CA ALA A 45 5.52 -9.68 -8.78
C ALA A 45 6.35 -9.25 -7.55
N LEU A 46 5.80 -8.39 -6.68
CA LEU A 46 6.48 -7.89 -5.48
C LEU A 46 6.38 -8.86 -4.30
N THR A 47 5.22 -9.51 -4.12
CA THR A 47 4.92 -10.27 -2.90
C THR A 47 5.01 -11.78 -3.07
N GLY A 48 5.15 -12.27 -4.30
CA GLY A 48 5.19 -13.70 -4.61
C GLY A 48 3.86 -14.43 -4.38
N GLY A 49 2.75 -13.71 -4.20
CA GLY A 49 1.41 -14.31 -4.08
C GLY A 49 0.54 -13.80 -2.95
N TYR A 50 1.03 -12.88 -2.11
CA TYR A 50 0.21 -12.20 -1.10
C TYR A 50 -0.62 -11.08 -1.76
N ARG A 51 -1.95 -11.14 -1.63
CA ARG A 51 -2.90 -10.35 -2.42
C ARG A 51 -3.86 -9.51 -1.59
#